data_AF-A0A3A9Y250-F1
#
_entry.id   AF-A0A3A9Y250-F1
#
_cell.length_a   1.000
_cell.length_b   1.000
_cell.length_c   1.000
_cell.angle_alpha   90.00
_cell.angle_beta   90.00
_cell.angle_gamma   90.00
#
_symmetry.space_group_name_H-M   'P 1'
#
loop_
_entity.id
_entity.type
_entity.pdbx_description
1 polymer ?
#
loop_
_entity_poly.entity_id
_entity_poly.type
_entity_poly.pdbx_seq_one_letter_code
_entity_poly.pdbx_strand_id
1 'polypeptide(L)' 'MLETVLDDDYAGLPIWARNLAYRLACLQRPNDSSLLREAAADLFNHGPDWDRIAAELRKRADAAEE' A
#
# COMPACT_ATOMS: atom_id res chain seq x y z
N MET A 1 -7.30 13.69 1.86
CA MET A 1 -8.32 12.69 2.25
C MET A 1 -7.70 11.38 2.74
N LEU A 2 -6.55 10.94 2.21
CA LEU A 2 -5.73 9.90 2.86
C LEU A 2 -4.96 10.46 4.06
N GLU A 3 -4.31 11.63 3.93
CA GLU A 3 -3.54 12.25 5.03
C GLU A 3 -4.32 12.41 6.34
N THR A 4 -5.60 12.74 6.27
CA THR A 4 -6.45 12.97 7.45
C THR A 4 -6.80 11.70 8.23
N VAL A 5 -6.64 10.50 7.64
CA VAL A 5 -6.88 9.20 8.28
C VAL A 5 -5.57 8.57 8.78
N LEU A 6 -4.42 9.13 8.39
CA LEU A 6 -3.09 8.63 8.77
C LEU A 6 -2.61 9.16 10.13
N ASP A 7 -3.14 10.31 10.57
CA ASP A 7 -2.70 11.00 11.80
C ASP A 7 -3.28 10.39 13.09
N ASP A 8 -4.50 9.84 13.01
CA ASP A 8 -5.22 9.28 14.16
C ASP A 8 -5.28 7.74 14.05
N ASP A 9 -4.26 7.09 14.60
CA ASP A 9 -4.27 5.67 14.96
C ASP A 9 -4.36 4.68 13.77
N TYR A 10 -3.36 4.73 12.90
CA TYR A 10 -3.19 3.80 11.77
C TYR A 10 -3.16 2.31 12.15
N ALA A 11 -2.91 2.01 13.44
CA ALA A 11 -2.94 0.68 14.03
C ALA A 11 -4.36 0.18 14.42
N GLY A 12 -5.35 1.07 14.49
CA GLY A 12 -6.72 0.76 14.92
C GLY A 12 -7.65 0.25 13.81
N LEU A 13 -7.29 0.46 12.54
CA LEU A 13 -8.12 -0.01 11.42
C LEU A 13 -7.93 -1.53 11.17
N PRO A 14 -9.01 -2.29 10.93
CA PRO A 14 -8.90 -3.67 10.53
C PRO A 14 -8.01 -3.84 9.30
N ILE A 15 -7.23 -4.92 9.27
CA ILE A 15 -6.31 -5.26 8.17
C ILE A 15 -6.99 -5.16 6.79
N TRP A 16 -8.23 -5.64 6.67
CA TRP A 16 -8.99 -5.58 5.42
C TRP A 16 -9.25 -4.14 4.95
N ALA A 17 -9.46 -3.20 5.87
CA ALA A 17 -9.76 -1.81 5.55
C ALA A 17 -8.49 -1.08 5.07
N ARG A 18 -7.35 -1.34 5.73
CA ARG A 18 -6.03 -0.80 5.32
C ARG A 18 -5.64 -1.33 3.93
N ASN A 19 -5.80 -2.63 3.70
CA ASN A 19 -5.55 -3.25 2.40
C ASN A 19 -6.46 -2.68 1.29
N LEU A 20 -7.74 -2.47 1.59
CA LEU A 20 -8.67 -1.88 0.63
C LEU A 20 -8.29 -0.43 0.30
N ALA A 21 -7.97 0.38 1.31
CA ALA A 21 -7.58 1.77 1.14
C ALA A 21 -6.34 1.90 0.25
N TYR A 22 -5.27 1.13 0.52
CA TYR A 22 -4.07 1.13 -0.31
C TYR A 22 -4.36 0.69 -1.75
N ARG A 23 -5.17 -0.34 -1.95
CA ARG A 23 -5.52 -0.79 -3.32
C ARG A 23 -6.27 0.29 -4.09
N LEU A 24 -7.24 0.96 -3.47
CA LEU A 24 -7.96 2.06 -4.10
C LEU A 24 -7.02 3.23 -4.42
N ALA A 25 -6.11 3.56 -3.50
CA ALA A 25 -5.11 4.60 -3.72
C ALA A 25 -4.19 4.27 -4.90
N CYS A 26 -3.67 3.03 -4.97
CA CYS A 26 -2.82 2.56 -6.07
C CYS A 26 -3.53 2.51 -7.42
N LEU A 27 -4.87 2.35 -7.44
CA LEU A 27 -5.65 2.45 -8.67
C LEU A 27 -5.82 3.91 -9.13
N GLN A 28 -5.96 4.85 -8.19
CA GLN A 28 -6.08 6.27 -8.50
C GLN A 28 -4.74 6.89 -8.93
N ARG A 29 -3.62 6.39 -8.38
CA ARG A 29 -2.25 6.87 -8.63
C ARG A 29 -1.33 5.72 -9.02
N PRO A 30 -1.50 5.15 -10.23
CA PRO A 30 -0.85 3.89 -10.60
C PRO A 30 0.67 3.94 -10.75
N ASN A 31 1.25 5.15 -10.86
CA ASN A 31 2.68 5.39 -11.05
C ASN A 31 3.31 6.17 -9.88
N ASP A 32 2.59 6.36 -8.77
CA ASP A 32 3.13 6.99 -7.57
C ASP A 32 4.02 5.96 -6.84
N SER A 33 5.32 6.01 -7.11
CA SER A 33 6.30 5.03 -6.60
C SER A 33 6.33 4.99 -5.07
N SER A 34 6.17 6.14 -4.42
CA SER A 34 6.13 6.24 -2.95
C SER A 34 4.92 5.50 -2.39
N LEU A 35 3.74 5.74 -2.94
CA LEU A 35 2.50 5.05 -2.56
C LEU A 35 2.59 3.54 -2.78
N LEU A 36 3.15 3.11 -3.90
CA LEU A 36 3.32 1.69 -4.22
C LEU A 36 4.25 0.99 -3.22
N ARG A 37 5.32 1.66 -2.78
CA ARG A 37 6.24 1.12 -1.75
C ARG A 37 5.61 1.08 -0.37
N GLU A 38 4.85 2.10 0.01
CA GLU A 38 4.13 2.15 1.28
C GLU A 38 3.09 1.01 1.36
N ALA A 39 2.30 0.83 0.30
CA ALA A 39 1.34 -0.26 0.19
C ALA A 39 2.01 -1.65 0.24
N ALA A 40 3.16 -1.81 -0.41
CA ALA A 40 3.92 -3.06 -0.35
C ALA A 40 4.43 -3.35 1.07
N ALA A 41 4.98 -2.34 1.75
CA ALA A 41 5.47 -2.47 3.12
C ALA A 41 4.36 -2.87 4.09
N ASP A 42 3.16 -2.29 3.93
CA ASP A 42 2.01 -2.67 4.76
C ASP A 42 1.65 -4.15 4.59
N LEU A 43 1.59 -4.63 3.33
CA LEU A 43 1.26 -6.02 3.04
C LEU A 43 2.27 -7.03 3.62
N PHE A 44 3.56 -6.71 3.60
CA PHE A 44 4.59 -7.58 4.22
C PHE A 44 4.39 -7.71 5.75
N ASN A 45 3.84 -6.70 6.42
CA ASN A 45 3.59 -6.74 7.86
C ASN A 45 2.39 -7.63 8.24
N HIS A 46 1.50 -7.95 7.29
CA HIS A 46 0.29 -8.75 7.55
C HIS A 46 0.50 -10.26 7.43
N GLY A 47 1.60 -10.71 6.81
CA GLY A 47 1.98 -12.11 6.68
C GLY A 47 2.08 -12.63 5.25
N PRO A 48 2.54 -13.88 5.08
CA PRO A 48 3.06 -14.40 3.80
C PRO A 48 1.99 -14.55 2.69
N ASP A 49 0.71 -14.60 3.05
CA ASP A 49 -0.41 -14.65 2.09
C ASP A 49 -0.39 -13.45 1.12
N TRP A 50 0.22 -12.33 1.52
CA TRP A 50 0.27 -11.10 0.77
C TRP A 50 1.58 -10.83 0.05
N ASP A 51 2.63 -11.63 0.30
CA ASP A 51 3.99 -11.40 -0.19
C ASP A 51 4.05 -11.26 -1.71
N ARG A 52 3.28 -12.09 -2.43
CA ARG A 52 3.22 -12.03 -3.90
C ARG A 52 2.70 -10.68 -4.40
N ILE A 53 1.69 -10.13 -3.74
CA ILE A 53 1.10 -8.83 -4.13
C ILE A 53 2.05 -7.70 -3.74
N ALA A 54 2.65 -7.79 -2.55
CA ALA A 54 3.62 -6.83 -2.05
C ALA A 54 4.86 -6.74 -2.98
N ALA A 55 5.37 -7.88 -3.44
CA ALA A 55 6.48 -7.96 -4.38
C ALA A 55 6.14 -7.31 -5.74
N GLU A 56 4.93 -7.54 -6.26
CA GLU A 56 4.49 -6.92 -7.52
C GLU A 56 4.35 -5.40 -7.39
N LEU A 57 3.83 -4.90 -6.26
CA LEU A 57 3.77 -3.47 -6.00
C LEU A 57 5.16 -2.84 -5.94
N ARG A 58 6.14 -3.51 -5.32
CA ARG A 58 7.53 -3.05 -5.30
C ARG A 58 8.11 -2.96 -6.70
N LYS A 59 7.94 -4.01 -7.51
CA LYS A 59 8.40 -4.04 -8.91
C LYS A 59 7.79 -2.92 -9.74
N ARG A 60 6.49 -2.65 -9.56
CA ARG A 60 5.82 -1.52 -10.22
C ARG A 60 6.35 -0.16 -9.76
N ALA A 61 6.69 -0.03 -8.47
CA ALA A 61 7.28 1.20 -7.95
C ALA A 61 8.65 1.48 -8.60
N ASP A 62 9.48 0.44 -8.72
CA ASP A 62 10.80 0.54 -9.33
C ASP A 62 10.69 0.92 -10.82
N ALA A 63 9.74 0.31 -11.55
CA ALA A 63 9.47 0.64 -12.95
C ALA A 63 8.85 2.04 -13.16
N ALA A 64 8.30 2.68 -12.13
CA ALA A 64 7.72 4.03 -12.22
C ALA A 64 8.76 5.14 -12.02
N GLU A 65 9.97 4.79 -11.59
CA GLU A 65 11.10 5.72 -11.39
C GLU A 65 12.11 5.71 -12.54
N GLU A 66 11.97 4.76 -13.48
CA GLU A 66 12.68 4.69 -14.76
C GLU A 66 12.00 5.53 -15.84
#